data_AF-A0A1I2QGA9-F1
#
_entry.id   AF-A0A1I2QGA9-F1
#
_cell.length_a   1.000
_cell.length_b   1.000
_cell.length_c   1.000
_cell.angle_alpha   90.00
_cell.angle_beta   90.00
_cell.angle_gamma   90.00
#
_symmetry.space_group_name_H-M   'P 1'
#
loop_
_entity.id
_entity.type
_entity.pdbx_description
1 polymer ?
#
loop_
_entity_poly.entity_id
_entity_poly.type
_entity_poly.pdbx_seq_one_letter_code
_entity_poly.pdbx_strand_id
1 'polypeptide(L)'
;MKKLFYYTDVLPFLGRGEAAIDKLKRNMEIFREASDKIRVIWHPWSGTEEYLRLNASDVLEDYLDLVKNFREEGFGDLDESASFDEAKEVLFCCAGYYGDVSDLAYEAQKRNIPVMLQSIDI
;
A
#
# COMPACT_ATOMS: atom_id res chain seq x y z
N MET A 1 17.87 -1.93 -8.90
CA MET A 1 16.67 -1.11 -8.60
C MET A 1 16.30 -1.33 -7.14
N LYS A 2 16.07 -0.26 -6.36
CA LYS A 2 15.66 -0.40 -4.95
C LYS A 2 14.17 -0.72 -4.87
N LYS A 3 13.76 -1.52 -3.88
CA LYS A 3 12.34 -1.82 -3.64
C LYS A 3 11.80 -0.97 -2.48
N LEU A 4 10.62 -0.41 -2.63
CA LEU A 4 9.89 0.28 -1.56
C LEU A 4 8.68 -0.57 -1.18
N PHE A 5 8.56 -0.97 0.08
CA PHE A 5 7.37 -1.61 0.58
C PHE A 5 6.32 -0.55 0.88
N TYR A 6 5.17 -0.61 0.22
CA TYR A 6 4.06 0.32 0.39
C TYR A 6 2.89 -0.42 1.04
N TYR A 7 2.54 -0.06 2.28
CA TYR A 7 1.43 -0.68 3.01
C TYR A 7 0.20 0.23 3.04
N THR A 8 -0.98 -0.35 2.83
CA THR A 8 -2.26 0.36 3.04
C THR A 8 -3.21 -0.44 3.90
N ASP A 9 -3.73 0.19 4.95
CA ASP A 9 -4.76 -0.37 5.83
C ASP A 9 -6.17 -0.07 5.29
N VAL A 10 -7.19 -0.80 5.76
CA VAL A 10 -8.58 -0.58 5.33
C VAL A 10 -9.25 0.61 6.03
N LEU A 11 -8.82 0.94 7.25
CA LEU A 11 -9.47 1.95 8.10
C LEU A 11 -9.49 3.35 7.47
N PRO A 12 -8.43 3.84 6.80
CA PRO A 12 -8.48 5.08 6.03
C PRO A 12 -9.61 5.12 5.01
N PHE A 13 -9.82 4.05 4.25
CA PHE A 13 -10.88 4.01 3.22
C PHE A 13 -12.27 4.03 3.84
N LEU A 14 -12.49 3.26 4.92
CA LEU A 14 -13.77 3.24 5.64
C LEU A 14 -14.07 4.56 6.36
N GLY A 15 -13.06 5.21 6.94
CA GLY A 15 -13.25 6.39 7.79
C GLY A 15 -13.14 7.72 7.06
N ARG A 16 -12.38 7.79 5.96
CA ARG A 16 -12.11 9.03 5.22
C ARG A 16 -12.58 8.99 3.76
N GLY A 17 -13.03 7.84 3.28
CA GLY A 17 -13.67 7.69 1.97
C GLY A 17 -12.81 8.23 0.82
N GLU A 18 -13.40 9.11 0.02
CA GLU A 18 -12.78 9.69 -1.19
C GLU A 18 -11.42 10.34 -0.89
N ALA A 19 -11.24 10.98 0.28
CA ALA A 19 -9.96 11.57 0.63
C ALA A 19 -8.82 10.53 0.74
N ALA A 20 -9.12 9.30 1.18
CA ALA A 20 -8.15 8.22 1.21
C ALA A 20 -7.87 7.66 -0.20
N ILE A 21 -8.88 7.60 -1.07
CA ILE A 21 -8.73 7.26 -2.48
C ILE A 21 -7.83 8.29 -3.19
N ASP A 22 -8.04 9.58 -2.97
CA ASP A 22 -7.21 10.63 -3.54
C ASP A 22 -5.77 10.52 -3.05
N LYS A 23 -5.55 10.20 -1.77
CA LYS A 23 -4.21 9.94 -1.26
C LYS A 23 -3.55 8.75 -1.97
N LEU A 24 -4.30 7.66 -2.15
CA LEU A 24 -3.81 6.47 -2.86
C LEU A 24 -3.44 6.82 -4.31
N LYS A 25 -4.31 7.54 -5.04
CA LYS A 25 -4.08 8.04 -6.41
C LYS A 25 -2.80 8.87 -6.49
N ARG A 26 -2.63 9.85 -5.60
CA ARG A 26 -1.41 10.69 -5.54
C ARG A 26 -0.15 9.87 -5.31
N ASN A 27 -0.18 8.91 -4.39
CA ASN A 27 0.96 8.04 -4.12
C ASN A 27 1.31 7.18 -5.35
N MET A 28 0.32 6.61 -6.03
CA MET A 28 0.53 5.82 -7.25
C MET A 28 1.18 6.63 -8.35
N GLU A 29 0.74 7.88 -8.56
CA GLU A 29 1.37 8.78 -9.52
C GLU A 29 2.84 9.04 -9.20
N ILE A 30 3.16 9.33 -7.94
CA ILE A 30 4.55 9.53 -7.49
C ILE A 30 5.40 8.27 -7.77
N PHE A 31 4.86 7.08 -7.49
CA PHE A 31 5.59 5.83 -7.75
C PHE A 31 5.78 5.55 -9.24
N ARG A 32 4.77 5.85 -10.05
CA ARG A 32 4.83 5.76 -11.51
C ARG A 32 5.89 6.70 -12.08
N GLU A 33 5.97 7.93 -11.60
CA GLU A 33 7.00 8.90 -12.02
C GLU A 33 8.41 8.49 -11.59
N ALA A 34 8.54 7.81 -10.45
CA ALA A 34 9.82 7.35 -9.90
C ALA A 34 10.22 5.92 -10.35
N SER A 35 9.49 5.32 -11.28
CA SER A 35 9.63 3.90 -11.65
C SER A 35 10.97 3.55 -12.31
N ASP A 36 11.73 4.55 -12.77
CA ASP A 36 13.09 4.39 -13.29
C ASP A 36 14.12 4.11 -12.18
N LYS A 37 13.80 4.47 -10.92
CA LYS A 37 14.71 4.38 -9.77
C LYS A 37 14.24 3.38 -8.72
N ILE A 38 12.93 3.31 -8.51
CA ILE A 38 12.30 2.55 -7.43
C ILE A 38 11.25 1.61 -8.00
N ARG A 39 11.25 0.37 -7.53
CA ARG A 39 10.16 -0.59 -7.72
C ARG A 39 9.29 -0.58 -6.47
N VAL A 40 8.01 -0.23 -6.58
CA VAL A 40 7.10 -0.31 -5.43
C VAL A 40 6.53 -1.72 -5.30
N ILE A 41 6.49 -2.23 -4.08
CA ILE A 41 5.80 -3.45 -3.69
C ILE A 41 4.60 -3.01 -2.86
N TRP A 42 3.41 -2.99 -3.44
CA TRP A 42 2.20 -2.55 -2.74
C TRP A 42 1.54 -3.74 -2.06
N HIS A 43 1.53 -3.72 -0.72
CA HIS A 43 0.81 -4.68 0.13
C HIS A 43 -0.42 -3.98 0.73
N PRO A 44 -1.60 -4.08 0.11
CA PRO A 44 -2.83 -3.74 0.82
C PRO A 44 -3.10 -4.77 1.90
N TRP A 45 -3.71 -4.36 3.01
CA TRP A 45 -4.19 -5.31 4.00
C TRP A 45 -5.13 -6.32 3.33
N SER A 46 -4.91 -7.62 3.58
CA SER A 46 -5.53 -8.69 2.80
C SER A 46 -7.07 -8.69 2.84
N GLY A 47 -7.67 -8.18 3.91
CA GLY A 47 -9.12 -8.04 4.05
C GLY A 47 -9.70 -6.75 3.45
N THR A 48 -8.92 -5.89 2.79
CA THR A 48 -9.38 -4.55 2.36
C THR A 48 -10.61 -4.63 1.46
N GLU A 49 -10.56 -5.44 0.39
CA GLU A 49 -11.70 -5.58 -0.52
C GLU A 49 -12.93 -6.17 0.19
N GLU A 50 -12.75 -7.24 0.97
CA GLU A 50 -13.83 -7.90 1.70
C GLU A 50 -14.53 -6.91 2.65
N TYR A 51 -13.76 -6.14 3.41
CA TYR A 51 -14.30 -5.19 4.38
C TYR A 51 -14.99 -4.00 3.71
N LEU A 52 -14.47 -3.49 2.59
CA LEU A 52 -15.17 -2.46 1.81
C LEU A 52 -16.52 -2.97 1.28
N ARG A 53 -16.58 -4.22 0.79
CA ARG A 53 -17.83 -4.87 0.37
C ARG A 53 -18.81 -5.05 1.52
N LEU A 54 -18.35 -5.59 2.65
CA LEU A 54 -19.19 -5.85 3.83
C LEU A 54 -19.83 -4.58 4.39
N ASN A 55 -19.14 -3.45 4.28
CA ASN A 55 -19.63 -2.15 4.76
C ASN A 55 -20.37 -1.34 3.70
N ALA A 56 -20.63 -1.89 2.50
CA ALA A 56 -21.22 -1.17 1.37
C ALA A 56 -20.55 0.20 1.13
N SER A 57 -19.22 0.21 1.18
CA SER A 57 -18.43 1.43 1.11
C SER A 57 -18.55 2.09 -0.26
N ASP A 58 -18.82 3.41 -0.28
CA ASP A 58 -18.96 4.21 -1.51
C ASP A 58 -17.66 4.26 -2.34
N VAL A 59 -16.51 3.89 -1.76
CA VAL A 59 -15.20 3.90 -2.44
C VAL A 59 -14.74 2.54 -2.96
N LEU A 60 -15.58 1.51 -2.85
CA LEU A 60 -15.21 0.15 -3.27
C LEU A 60 -14.78 0.10 -4.76
N GLU A 61 -15.57 0.68 -5.66
CA GLU A 61 -15.30 0.63 -7.10
C GLU A 61 -14.03 1.42 -7.45
N ASP A 62 -13.84 2.62 -6.86
CA ASP A 62 -12.60 3.39 -7.00
C ASP A 62 -11.36 2.60 -6.55
N TYR A 63 -11.46 1.90 -5.42
CA TYR A 63 -10.37 1.07 -4.91
C TYR A 63 -10.04 -0.09 -5.86
N LEU A 64 -11.06 -0.80 -6.36
CA LEU A 64 -10.89 -1.92 -7.29
C LEU A 64 -10.26 -1.47 -8.61
N ASP A 65 -10.70 -0.33 -9.13
CA ASP A 65 -10.12 0.27 -10.33
C ASP A 65 -8.65 0.63 -10.13
N LEU A 66 -8.28 1.17 -8.96
CA LEU A 66 -6.87 1.46 -8.64
C LEU A 66 -6.01 0.20 -8.55
N VAL A 67 -6.52 -0.87 -7.92
CA VAL A 67 -5.82 -2.16 -7.85
C VAL A 67 -5.61 -2.73 -9.26
N LYS A 68 -6.65 -2.69 -10.09
CA LYS A 68 -6.58 -3.14 -11.48
C LYS A 68 -5.55 -2.34 -12.28
N ASN A 69 -5.66 -1.02 -12.28
CA ASN A 69 -4.78 -0.13 -13.03
C ASN A 69 -3.31 -0.31 -12.59
N PHE A 70 -3.07 -0.43 -11.27
CA PHE A 70 -1.73 -0.68 -10.74
C PHE A 70 -1.10 -1.98 -11.31
N ARG A 71 -1.88 -3.06 -11.41
CA ARG A 71 -1.42 -4.32 -12.02
C ARG A 71 -1.13 -4.17 -13.51
N GLU A 72 -1.94 -3.40 -14.23
CA GLU A 72 -1.83 -3.22 -15.68
C GLU A 72 -0.68 -2.28 -16.09
N GLU A 73 -0.43 -1.22 -15.32
CA GLU A 73 0.59 -0.22 -15.63
C GLU A 73 2.03 -0.70 -15.38
N GLY A 74 2.20 -1.72 -14.54
CA GLY A 74 3.44 -2.48 -14.43
C GLY A 74 4.63 -1.71 -13.84
N PHE A 75 4.44 -0.58 -13.16
CA PHE A 75 5.50 0.16 -12.46
C PHE A 75 5.84 -0.40 -11.06
N GLY A 76 4.98 -1.28 -10.53
CA GLY A 76 5.19 -1.98 -9.26
C GLY A 76 4.70 -3.42 -9.29
N ASP A 77 4.81 -4.10 -8.15
CA ASP A 77 4.28 -5.44 -7.91
C ASP A 77 3.25 -5.37 -6.80
N LEU A 78 2.08 -6.00 -6.99
CA LEU A 78 1.09 -6.15 -5.92
C LEU A 78 1.48 -7.37 -5.10
N ASP A 79 1.70 -7.17 -3.80
CA ASP A 79 1.96 -8.26 -2.87
C ASP A 79 0.65 -8.77 -2.28
N GLU A 80 0.37 -10.04 -2.52
CA GLU A 80 -0.86 -10.75 -2.11
C GLU A 80 -0.55 -11.78 -1.01
N SER A 81 0.54 -11.57 -0.27
CA SER A 81 0.93 -12.41 0.86
C SER A 81 -0.26 -12.65 1.80
N ALA A 82 -0.56 -13.92 2.05
CA ALA A 82 -1.78 -14.33 2.75
C ALA A 82 -1.59 -14.35 4.27
N SER A 83 -0.34 -14.29 4.74
CA SER A 83 0.03 -14.27 6.14
C SER A 83 0.98 -13.12 6.48
N PHE A 84 0.99 -12.74 7.76
CA PHE A 84 1.92 -11.75 8.28
C PHE A 84 3.39 -12.12 8.05
N ASP A 85 3.74 -13.40 8.24
CA ASP A 85 5.13 -13.85 8.08
C ASP A 85 5.58 -13.76 6.62
N GLU A 86 4.72 -14.11 5.65
CA GLU A 86 5.02 -13.93 4.22
C GLU A 86 5.23 -12.45 3.86
N ALA A 87 4.30 -11.58 4.27
CA ALA A 87 4.40 -10.14 4.00
C ALA A 87 5.66 -9.52 4.64
N LYS A 88 6.02 -10.00 5.83
CA LYS A 88 7.24 -9.58 6.55
C LYS A 88 8.52 -9.97 5.80
N GLU A 89 8.60 -11.18 5.24
CA GLU A 89 9.74 -11.60 4.43
C GLU A 89 9.87 -10.76 3.15
N VAL A 90 8.74 -10.40 2.52
CA VAL A 90 8.72 -9.48 1.37
C VAL A 90 9.22 -8.08 1.76
N LEU A 91 8.73 -7.54 2.87
CA LEU A 91 9.21 -6.28 3.44
C LEU A 91 10.71 -6.30 3.73
N PHE A 92 11.24 -7.40 4.28
CA PHE A 92 12.68 -7.51 4.58
C PHE A 92 13.58 -7.53 3.34
N CYS A 93 13.01 -7.77 2.16
CA CYS A 93 13.70 -7.60 0.88
C CYS A 93 13.68 -6.15 0.34
N CYS A 94 13.01 -5.23 1.03
CA CYS A 94 12.84 -3.84 0.61
C CYS A 94 13.85 -2.89 1.27
N ALA A 95 14.12 -1.78 0.59
CA ALA A 95 15.05 -0.75 1.04
C ALA A 95 14.38 0.31 1.95
N GLY A 96 13.06 0.29 2.06
CA GLY A 96 12.28 1.23 2.87
C GLY A 96 10.82 0.78 2.98
N TYR A 97 10.14 1.33 3.98
CA TYR A 97 8.70 1.21 4.20
C TYR A 97 8.05 2.58 4.05
N TYR A 98 6.96 2.64 3.31
CA TYR A 98 6.04 3.77 3.27
C TYR A 98 4.60 3.28 3.44
N GLY A 99 3.73 4.07 4.06
CA GLY A 99 2.31 3.72 4.15
C GLY A 99 1.71 3.93 5.53
N ASP A 100 0.64 3.20 5.82
CA ASP A 100 -0.09 3.31 7.09
C ASP A 100 0.67 2.71 8.27
N VAL A 101 0.19 2.92 9.50
CA VAL A 101 0.75 2.27 10.68
C VAL A 101 0.37 0.79 10.68
N SER A 102 1.35 -0.10 10.87
CA SER A 102 1.09 -1.53 11.12
C SER A 102 2.24 -2.22 11.85
N ASP A 103 2.01 -3.46 12.26
CA ASP A 103 3.05 -4.33 12.84
C ASP A 103 4.22 -4.54 11.86
N LEU A 104 3.97 -4.50 10.54
CA LEU A 104 5.02 -4.55 9.53
C LEU A 104 5.94 -3.31 9.59
N ALA A 105 5.39 -2.12 9.85
CA ALA A 105 6.21 -0.92 10.07
C ALA A 105 7.13 -1.09 11.29
N TYR A 106 6.63 -1.72 12.34
CA TYR A 106 7.42 -2.01 13.54
C TYR A 106 8.54 -3.03 13.27
N GLU A 107 8.26 -4.09 12.50
CA GLU A 107 9.28 -5.06 12.06
C GLU A 107 10.34 -4.40 11.16
N ALA A 108 9.95 -3.48 10.28
CA ALA A 108 10.87 -2.69 9.48
C ALA A 108 11.84 -1.90 10.36
N GLN A 109 11.33 -1.21 11.38
CA GLN A 109 12.13 -0.44 12.34
C GLN A 109 13.13 -1.33 13.10
N LYS A 110 12.71 -2.49 13.60
CA LYS A 110 13.61 -3.46 14.27
C LYS A 110 14.78 -3.88 13.38
N ARG A 111 14.58 -3.90 12.07
CA ARG A 111 15.60 -4.25 11.08
C ARG A 111 16.36 -3.05 10.51
N ASN A 112 16.17 -1.86 11.08
CA ASN A 112 16.74 -0.59 10.63
C ASN A 112 16.37 -0.22 9.18
N ILE A 113 15.23 -0.74 8.69
CA ILE A 113 14.65 -0.30 7.42
C ILE A 113 13.98 1.05 7.68
N PRO A 114 14.29 2.11 6.91
CA PRO A 114 13.66 3.41 7.09
C PRO A 114 12.14 3.33 6.91
N VAL A 115 11.40 3.97 7.81
CA VAL A 115 9.93 3.99 7.81
C VAL A 115 9.45 5.43 7.65
N MET A 116 8.55 5.65 6.68
CA MET A 116 7.82 6.89 6.52
C MET A 116 6.32 6.60 6.57
N LEU A 117 5.64 7.11 7.58
CA LEU A 117 4.20 6.94 7.70
C LEU A 117 3.49 8.00 6.83
N GLN A 118 2.48 7.57 6.08
CA GLN A 118 1.69 8.48 5.28
C GLN A 118 0.67 9.24 6.12
N SER A 119 0.25 10.39 5.60
CA SER A 119 -0.90 11.13 6.08
C SER A 119 -1.79 11.46 4.90
N ILE A 120 -3.11 11.34 5.09
CA ILE A 120 -4.11 11.68 4.08
C ILE A 120 -4.13 13.19 3.82
N ASP A 121 -3.81 13.97 4.85
CA ASP A 121 -3.85 15.44 4.84
C ASP A 121 -2.61 16.08 4.18
N ILE A 122 -1.67 15.25 3.69
CA ILE A 122 -0.42 15.67 3.02
C ILE A 122 -0.38 15.14 1.58
#